data_AF-A0A1V0U2P7-F1
#
_entry.id   AF-A0A1V0U2P7-F1
#
_cell.length_a   1.000
_cell.length_b   1.000
_cell.length_c   1.000
_cell.angle_alpha   90.00
_cell.angle_beta   90.00
_cell.angle_gamma   90.00
#
_symmetry.space_group_name_H-M   'P 1'
#
loop_
_entity.id
_entity.type
_entity.pdbx_description
1 polymer ?
#
loop_
_entity_poly.entity_id
_entity_poly.type
_entity_poly.pdbx_seq_one_letter_code
_entity_poly.pdbx_strand_id
1 'polypeptide(L)'
;MREAHAADVAGREASTPAAAARDAARTSSYAPTDRTVPTRARERATYDHETVHAILDAGYVCHLGFVRDGAPVVLPTLYGRVGDRLYVHGSTGSRPLRMAGASGEQTEPGLPVCVTVTHVDGLVLAKSAFHHSINYRCVVVHGTAHQVLDPDEKSAALDALVDHVLPGRAADSRPGNAKELAATAVLRLDLREVSAKMRTGGPHDEPEDLALPYWSGVLPVAPVYGTPIPSDDLVPGTPQPAYLTPTGDSPC
;
A
#
# COMPACT_ATOMS: atom_id res chain seq x y z
N MET A 1 -46.32 7.82 -59.78
CA MET A 1 -45.92 6.41 -59.59
C MET A 1 -44.62 6.44 -58.82
N ARG A 2 -44.63 5.87 -57.61
CA ARG A 2 -43.55 5.92 -56.63
C ARG A 2 -42.42 4.96 -57.05
N GLU A 3 -41.17 5.36 -56.84
CA GLU A 3 -40.12 4.44 -56.38
C GLU A 3 -39.04 5.23 -55.64
N ALA A 4 -38.79 4.80 -54.41
CA ALA A 4 -37.79 5.33 -53.50
C ALA A 4 -36.60 4.38 -53.49
N HIS A 5 -35.39 4.92 -53.55
CA HIS A 5 -34.16 4.16 -53.32
C HIS A 5 -33.72 4.36 -51.87
N ALA A 6 -33.53 3.25 -51.16
CA ALA A 6 -33.16 3.17 -49.76
C ALA A 6 -31.69 3.56 -49.54
N ALA A 7 -31.43 4.32 -48.47
CA ALA A 7 -30.10 4.47 -47.90
C ALA A 7 -30.06 3.71 -46.56
N ASP A 8 -29.10 2.78 -46.49
CA ASP A 8 -28.74 1.96 -45.35
C ASP A 8 -28.06 2.82 -44.26
N VAL A 9 -28.58 2.78 -43.04
CA VAL A 9 -27.96 3.36 -41.84
C VAL A 9 -27.66 2.21 -40.91
N ALA A 10 -26.42 1.76 -40.93
CA ALA A 10 -25.88 0.78 -39.99
C ALA A 10 -25.99 1.35 -38.55
N GLY A 11 -26.84 0.69 -37.76
CA GLY A 11 -27.05 0.99 -36.35
C GLY A 11 -25.79 0.75 -35.52
N ARG A 12 -25.37 1.77 -34.79
CA ARG A 12 -24.37 1.68 -33.73
C ARG A 12 -25.09 1.16 -32.49
N GLU A 13 -24.98 -0.14 -32.21
CA GLU A 13 -25.51 -0.70 -30.97
C GLU A 13 -24.78 -0.11 -29.77
N ALA A 14 -25.52 0.58 -28.91
CA ALA A 14 -25.04 1.08 -27.64
C ALA A 14 -24.88 -0.09 -26.66
N SER A 15 -23.64 -0.30 -26.19
CA SER A 15 -23.34 -1.28 -25.15
C SER A 15 -24.01 -0.88 -23.82
N THR A 16 -24.81 -1.78 -23.25
CA THR A 16 -25.55 -1.59 -22.00
C THR A 16 -24.59 -1.43 -20.81
N PRO A 17 -24.84 -0.54 -19.83
CA PRO A 17 -23.97 -0.31 -18.67
C PRO A 17 -23.63 -1.57 -17.84
N ALA A 18 -24.46 -2.63 -17.91
CA ALA A 18 -24.20 -3.91 -17.27
C ALA A 18 -23.07 -4.73 -17.92
N ALA A 19 -22.80 -4.53 -19.22
CA ALA A 19 -21.69 -5.18 -19.91
C ALA A 19 -20.35 -4.48 -19.59
N ALA A 20 -20.36 -3.15 -19.45
CA ALA A 20 -19.21 -2.37 -18.98
C ALA A 20 -18.85 -2.67 -17.51
N ALA A 21 -19.86 -2.87 -16.64
CA ALA A 21 -19.65 -3.30 -15.26
C ALA A 21 -19.11 -4.75 -15.15
N ARG A 22 -19.46 -5.62 -16.10
CA ARG A 22 -18.89 -6.97 -16.21
C ARG A 22 -17.47 -6.98 -16.79
N ASP A 23 -17.09 -5.95 -17.56
CA ASP A 23 -15.73 -5.79 -18.09
C ASP A 23 -14.76 -5.20 -17.06
N ALA A 24 -15.23 -4.31 -16.18
CA ALA A 24 -14.45 -3.81 -15.04
C ALA A 24 -14.14 -4.90 -13.99
N ALA A 25 -14.90 -5.99 -13.98
CA ALA A 25 -14.68 -7.14 -13.11
C ALA A 25 -13.62 -8.14 -13.63
N ARG A 26 -13.00 -7.89 -14.80
CA ARG A 26 -12.13 -8.88 -15.49
C ARG A 26 -10.63 -8.79 -15.23
N THR A 27 -10.19 -8.07 -14.20
CA THR A 27 -8.96 -8.46 -13.49
C THR A 27 -9.10 -8.11 -12.01
N SER A 28 -9.81 -8.94 -11.25
CA SER A 28 -9.82 -8.90 -9.77
C SER A 28 -8.47 -9.29 -9.15
N SER A 29 -7.44 -9.54 -9.97
CA SER A 29 -6.09 -9.92 -9.55
C SER A 29 -5.02 -9.32 -10.44
N TYR A 30 -3.88 -8.97 -9.86
CA TYR A 30 -2.67 -8.59 -10.56
C TYR A 30 -2.09 -9.78 -11.35
N ALA A 31 -1.53 -9.51 -12.53
CA ALA A 31 -0.87 -10.55 -13.32
C ALA A 31 0.46 -10.95 -12.66
N PRO A 32 0.67 -12.25 -12.34
CA PRO A 32 1.96 -12.70 -11.82
C PRO A 32 3.08 -12.55 -12.86
N THR A 33 4.28 -12.28 -12.38
CA THR A 33 5.50 -12.09 -13.17
C THR A 33 6.63 -12.91 -12.55
N ASP A 34 7.75 -13.06 -13.28
CA ASP A 34 8.94 -13.74 -12.77
C ASP A 34 9.47 -13.14 -11.44
N ARG A 35 9.23 -11.84 -11.20
CA ARG A 35 9.66 -11.16 -9.97
C ARG A 35 8.67 -11.31 -8.81
N THR A 36 7.40 -11.55 -9.10
CA THR A 36 6.32 -11.59 -8.10
C THR A 36 5.89 -13.01 -7.76
N VAL A 37 6.35 -14.02 -8.50
CA VAL A 37 6.11 -15.43 -8.19
C VAL A 37 7.22 -15.97 -7.28
N PRO A 38 6.92 -16.29 -6.01
CA PRO A 38 7.94 -16.76 -5.08
C PRO A 38 8.42 -18.17 -5.45
N THR A 39 9.67 -18.49 -5.14
CA THR A 39 10.21 -19.84 -5.35
C THR A 39 9.80 -20.83 -4.26
N ARG A 40 9.56 -20.35 -3.04
CA ARG A 40 9.20 -21.16 -1.84
C ARG A 40 7.85 -20.75 -1.26
N ALA A 41 7.08 -21.75 -0.82
CA ALA A 41 5.73 -21.58 -0.27
C ALA A 41 4.82 -20.75 -1.20
N ARG A 42 4.67 -21.24 -2.45
CA ARG A 42 3.92 -20.59 -3.53
C ARG A 42 2.43 -20.52 -3.22
N GLU A 43 1.92 -21.52 -2.52
CA GLU A 43 0.56 -21.62 -2.02
C GLU A 43 0.17 -20.50 -1.04
N ARG A 44 1.15 -19.78 -0.51
CA ARG A 44 0.95 -18.62 0.37
C ARG A 44 0.87 -17.29 -0.37
N ALA A 45 1.14 -17.27 -1.67
CA ALA A 45 1.08 -16.07 -2.48
C ALA A 45 -0.36 -15.84 -2.99
N THR A 46 -0.79 -14.59 -2.95
CA THR A 46 -2.02 -14.15 -3.61
C THR A 46 -1.77 -12.88 -4.42
N TYR A 47 -2.62 -12.67 -5.40
CA TYR A 47 -2.55 -11.54 -6.33
C TYR A 47 -3.89 -10.80 -6.41
N ASP A 48 -4.91 -11.21 -5.64
CA ASP A 48 -6.21 -10.56 -5.66
C ASP A 48 -6.12 -9.12 -5.13
N HIS A 49 -6.80 -8.20 -5.82
CA HIS A 49 -6.75 -6.78 -5.49
C HIS A 49 -7.27 -6.51 -4.08
N GLU A 50 -8.35 -7.20 -3.67
CA GLU A 50 -8.98 -7.01 -2.37
C GLU A 50 -8.00 -7.28 -1.23
N THR A 51 -7.33 -8.43 -1.24
CA THR A 51 -6.34 -8.79 -0.22
C THR A 51 -5.11 -7.90 -0.27
N VAL A 52 -4.59 -7.60 -1.47
CA VAL A 52 -3.43 -6.70 -1.60
C VAL A 52 -3.76 -5.32 -1.02
N HIS A 53 -4.91 -4.76 -1.39
CA HIS A 53 -5.36 -3.44 -0.92
C HIS A 53 -5.62 -3.46 0.58
N ALA A 54 -6.29 -4.47 1.10
CA ALA A 54 -6.53 -4.61 2.54
C ALA A 54 -5.23 -4.67 3.36
N ILE A 55 -4.20 -5.37 2.87
CA ILE A 55 -2.88 -5.40 3.53
C ILE A 55 -2.20 -4.03 3.49
N LEU A 56 -2.29 -3.33 2.36
CA LEU A 56 -1.74 -1.98 2.20
C LEU A 56 -2.50 -0.93 3.03
N ASP A 57 -3.79 -1.14 3.30
CA ASP A 57 -4.60 -0.19 4.07
C ASP A 57 -4.49 -0.42 5.58
N ALA A 58 -4.10 -1.62 6.03
CA ALA A 58 -3.94 -1.94 7.44
C ALA A 58 -2.71 -1.29 8.11
N GLY A 59 -1.91 -0.50 7.38
CA GLY A 59 -0.80 0.24 7.97
C GLY A 59 -0.24 1.30 7.05
N TYR A 60 0.68 2.09 7.59
CA TYR A 60 1.14 3.33 6.98
C TYR A 60 2.66 3.41 6.83
N VAL A 61 3.39 2.36 7.19
CA VAL A 61 4.86 2.27 7.04
C VAL A 61 5.22 1.28 5.95
N CYS A 62 6.08 1.69 5.03
CA CYS A 62 6.68 0.80 4.04
C CYS A 62 8.21 0.89 4.07
N HIS A 63 8.84 -0.07 3.40
CA HIS A 63 10.27 -0.09 3.12
C HIS A 63 10.48 0.12 1.62
N LEU A 64 11.00 1.29 1.25
CA LEU A 64 11.30 1.67 -0.12
C LEU A 64 12.73 1.25 -0.47
N GLY A 65 12.85 0.17 -1.24
CA GLY A 65 14.10 -0.33 -1.82
C GLY A 65 14.39 0.24 -3.20
N PHE A 66 15.63 0.65 -3.47
CA PHE A 66 16.11 1.07 -4.78
C PHE A 66 17.64 0.91 -4.86
N VAL A 67 18.22 1.07 -6.05
CA VAL A 67 19.69 1.02 -6.24
C VAL A 67 20.24 2.43 -6.35
N ARG A 68 21.32 2.70 -5.62
CA ARG A 68 22.07 3.97 -5.67
C ARG A 68 23.56 3.65 -5.77
N ASP A 69 24.23 4.25 -6.75
CA ASP A 69 25.68 4.05 -6.96
C ASP A 69 26.06 2.56 -7.05
N GLY A 70 25.21 1.75 -7.67
CA GLY A 70 25.37 0.29 -7.79
C GLY A 70 25.05 -0.52 -6.55
N ALA A 71 24.66 0.10 -5.43
CA ALA A 71 24.36 -0.56 -4.16
C ALA A 71 22.86 -0.47 -3.79
N PRO A 72 22.28 -1.52 -3.18
CA PRO A 72 20.90 -1.45 -2.70
C PRO A 72 20.79 -0.52 -1.49
N VAL A 73 19.72 0.27 -1.47
CA VAL A 73 19.32 1.13 -0.37
C VAL A 73 17.88 0.79 -0.01
N VAL A 74 17.57 0.73 1.28
CA VAL A 74 16.20 0.52 1.78
C VAL A 74 15.90 1.60 2.81
N LEU A 75 14.85 2.38 2.57
CA LEU A 75 14.42 3.47 3.44
C LEU A 75 13.06 3.12 4.07
N PRO A 76 12.93 3.12 5.40
CA PRO A 76 11.62 3.12 6.03
C PRO A 76 10.97 4.49 5.84
N THR A 77 9.73 4.53 5.38
CA THR A 77 8.98 5.78 5.16
C THR A 77 7.47 5.56 5.31
N LEU A 78 6.74 6.66 5.50
CA LEU A 78 5.30 6.65 5.36
C LEU A 78 4.88 6.51 3.89
N TYR A 79 3.75 5.86 3.65
CA TYR A 79 3.08 5.86 2.36
C TYR A 79 1.58 6.10 2.51
N GLY A 80 0.93 6.52 1.43
CA GLY A 80 -0.51 6.55 1.29
C GLY A 80 -0.94 5.81 0.04
N ARG A 81 -2.10 5.17 0.07
CA ARG A 81 -2.69 4.53 -1.11
C ARG A 81 -3.92 5.30 -1.59
N VAL A 82 -4.02 5.54 -2.89
CA VAL A 82 -5.23 6.05 -3.54
C VAL A 82 -5.53 5.19 -4.76
N GLY A 83 -6.56 4.35 -4.66
CA GLY A 83 -6.85 3.34 -5.68
C GLY A 83 -5.64 2.43 -5.94
N ASP A 84 -5.23 2.29 -7.19
CA ASP A 84 -4.07 1.47 -7.58
C ASP A 84 -2.73 2.22 -7.59
N ARG A 85 -2.55 3.21 -6.70
CA ARG A 85 -1.34 4.03 -6.61
C ARG A 85 -0.84 4.13 -5.18
N LEU A 86 0.46 3.97 -5.00
CA LEU A 86 1.16 4.32 -3.77
C LEU A 86 1.85 5.66 -3.92
N TYR A 87 1.77 6.46 -2.88
CA TYR A 87 2.46 7.74 -2.76
C TYR A 87 3.42 7.69 -1.58
N VAL A 88 4.64 8.19 -1.77
CA VAL A 88 5.61 8.45 -0.69
C VAL A 88 6.14 9.87 -0.85
N HIS A 89 6.49 10.54 0.25
CA HIS A 89 7.01 11.90 0.20
C HIS A 89 8.41 12.01 0.80
N GLY A 90 9.05 13.14 0.54
CA GLY A 90 10.30 13.53 1.18
C GLY A 90 10.71 14.93 0.77
N SER A 91 11.88 15.38 1.25
CA SER A 91 12.44 16.66 0.81
C SER A 91 12.79 16.62 -0.67
N THR A 92 12.48 17.70 -1.41
CA THR A 92 12.95 17.90 -2.81
C THR A 92 14.47 17.74 -2.97
N GLY A 93 15.23 18.03 -1.92
CA GLY A 93 16.68 17.84 -1.87
C GLY A 93 17.11 16.40 -1.57
N SER A 94 16.20 15.46 -1.34
CA SER A 94 16.56 14.07 -1.11
C SER A 94 16.97 13.40 -2.42
N ARG A 95 17.99 12.56 -2.35
CA ARG A 95 18.58 11.90 -3.52
C ARG A 95 17.57 10.97 -4.25
N PRO A 96 16.73 10.17 -3.57
CA PRO A 96 15.72 9.36 -4.25
C PRO A 96 14.74 10.21 -5.07
N LEU A 97 14.32 11.35 -4.53
CA LEU A 97 13.41 12.27 -5.23
C LEU A 97 14.07 12.93 -6.44
N ARG A 98 15.36 13.29 -6.36
CA ARG A 98 16.10 13.75 -7.55
C ARG A 98 16.28 12.67 -8.61
N MET A 99 16.48 11.42 -8.21
CA MET A 99 16.68 10.30 -9.14
C MET A 99 15.40 9.88 -9.87
N ALA A 100 14.22 10.22 -9.33
CA ALA A 100 12.94 9.89 -9.95
C ALA A 100 12.50 10.86 -11.07
N GLY A 101 13.36 11.83 -11.43
CA GLY A 101 13.12 12.84 -12.46
C GLY A 101 12.35 14.05 -11.92
N ALA A 102 12.99 15.22 -11.93
CA ALA A 102 12.41 16.49 -11.47
C ALA A 102 12.21 17.51 -12.60
N SER A 103 12.73 17.25 -13.80
CA SER A 103 12.53 18.09 -14.98
C SER A 103 11.25 17.63 -15.67
N GLY A 104 10.27 18.51 -15.83
CA GLY A 104 8.97 18.24 -16.46
C GLY A 104 8.97 17.81 -17.93
N GLU A 105 10.04 17.15 -18.39
CA GLU A 105 10.10 16.41 -19.64
C GLU A 105 9.71 14.96 -19.34
N GLN A 106 8.72 14.41 -20.05
CA GLN A 106 8.27 13.01 -19.95
C GLN A 106 9.34 11.97 -20.39
N THR A 107 10.61 12.37 -20.48
CA THR A 107 11.71 11.61 -21.08
C THR A 107 12.65 10.99 -20.03
N GLU A 108 12.58 11.40 -18.76
CA GLU A 108 13.41 10.80 -17.70
C GLU A 108 12.81 9.43 -17.28
N PRO A 109 13.64 8.38 -17.14
CA PRO A 109 13.18 7.00 -17.02
C PRO A 109 12.48 6.64 -15.70
N GLY A 110 12.36 7.58 -14.75
CA GLY A 110 11.87 7.35 -13.39
C GLY A 110 12.85 6.55 -12.53
N LEU A 111 12.46 6.25 -11.29
CA LEU A 111 13.28 5.49 -10.34
C LEU A 111 12.75 4.05 -10.22
N PRO A 112 13.50 3.03 -10.66
CA PRO A 112 13.16 1.63 -10.36
C PRO A 112 13.19 1.38 -8.85
N VAL A 113 12.08 0.87 -8.30
CA VAL A 113 11.87 0.66 -6.88
C VAL A 113 11.28 -0.72 -6.57
N CYS A 114 11.40 -1.09 -5.30
CA CYS A 114 10.67 -2.17 -4.64
C CYS A 114 10.07 -1.60 -3.36
N VAL A 115 8.75 -1.67 -3.19
CA VAL A 115 8.08 -1.25 -1.95
C VAL A 115 7.59 -2.49 -1.22
N THR A 116 7.96 -2.62 0.05
CA THR A 116 7.51 -3.72 0.91
C THR A 116 6.73 -3.21 2.12
N VAL A 117 5.57 -3.79 2.37
CA VAL A 117 4.75 -3.58 3.58
C VAL A 117 4.58 -4.93 4.26
N THR A 118 4.79 -5.00 5.58
CA THR A 118 4.70 -6.24 6.36
C THR A 118 4.00 -5.99 7.68
N HIS A 119 3.03 -6.83 7.99
CA HIS A 119 2.35 -6.92 9.28
C HIS A 119 2.68 -8.26 9.94
N VAL A 120 3.00 -8.23 11.23
CA VAL A 120 3.20 -9.43 12.04
C VAL A 120 1.94 -9.65 12.86
N ASP A 121 1.26 -10.76 12.59
CA ASP A 121 -0.04 -11.08 13.20
C ASP A 121 0.10 -12.13 14.33
N GLY A 122 1.25 -12.78 14.46
CA GLY A 122 1.50 -13.69 15.58
C GLY A 122 2.86 -14.37 15.57
N LEU A 123 3.33 -14.76 16.75
CA LEU A 123 4.53 -15.59 16.92
C LEU A 123 4.11 -17.05 16.98
N VAL A 124 4.67 -17.88 16.11
CA VAL A 124 4.38 -19.32 16.09
C VAL A 124 5.49 -20.07 16.82
N LEU A 125 5.10 -20.67 17.93
CA LEU A 125 5.97 -21.27 18.92
C LEU A 125 5.79 -22.79 18.85
N ALA A 126 6.72 -23.47 18.20
CA ALA A 126 6.74 -24.92 18.04
C ALA A 126 7.53 -25.60 19.18
N LYS A 127 7.48 -26.93 19.26
CA LYS A 127 8.25 -27.72 20.22
C LYS A 127 9.72 -27.84 19.80
N SER A 128 9.98 -27.97 18.50
CA SER A 128 11.32 -27.96 17.92
C SER A 128 11.72 -26.56 17.48
N ALA A 129 12.97 -26.19 17.76
CA ALA A 129 13.51 -24.88 17.41
C ALA A 129 13.42 -24.59 15.90
N PHE A 130 13.40 -25.64 15.07
CA PHE A 130 13.33 -25.52 13.61
C PHE A 130 11.95 -25.11 13.09
N HIS A 131 10.88 -25.40 13.84
CA HIS A 131 9.49 -25.16 13.41
C HIS A 131 8.92 -23.84 13.95
N HIS A 132 9.71 -23.04 14.66
CA HIS A 132 9.33 -21.67 15.02
C HIS A 132 9.10 -20.81 13.76
N SER A 133 8.10 -19.94 13.82
CA SER A 133 7.75 -19.08 12.70
C SER A 133 6.98 -17.84 13.16
N ILE A 134 6.44 -17.09 12.20
CA ILE A 134 5.50 -15.99 12.44
C ILE A 134 4.28 -16.15 11.53
N ASN A 135 3.12 -15.72 12.02
CA ASN A 135 1.97 -15.39 11.19
C ASN A 135 2.14 -13.94 10.73
N TYR A 136 1.89 -13.70 9.45
CA TYR A 136 2.15 -12.41 8.83
C TYR A 136 1.29 -12.21 7.58
N ARG A 137 1.17 -10.96 7.18
CA ARG A 137 0.70 -10.53 5.87
C ARG A 137 1.68 -9.52 5.31
N CYS A 138 2.09 -9.68 4.07
CA CYS A 138 2.95 -8.69 3.41
C CYS A 138 2.57 -8.48 1.96
N VAL A 139 2.92 -7.31 1.43
CA VAL A 139 2.82 -6.94 0.03
C VAL A 139 4.18 -6.47 -0.46
N VAL A 140 4.58 -6.93 -1.63
CA VAL A 140 5.77 -6.48 -2.37
C VAL A 140 5.32 -5.93 -3.72
N VAL A 141 5.67 -4.67 -3.98
CA VAL A 141 5.38 -3.96 -5.22
C VAL A 141 6.69 -3.64 -5.94
N HIS A 142 6.82 -4.09 -7.18
CA HIS A 142 7.90 -3.68 -8.07
C HIS A 142 7.39 -2.67 -9.08
N GLY A 143 8.26 -1.75 -9.49
CA GLY A 143 7.95 -0.86 -10.61
C GLY A 143 8.90 0.32 -10.70
N THR A 144 8.47 1.33 -11.44
CA THR A 144 9.18 2.60 -11.60
C THR A 144 8.35 3.69 -10.94
N ALA A 145 8.95 4.36 -9.96
CA ALA A 145 8.36 5.50 -9.29
C ALA A 145 8.67 6.79 -10.06
N HIS A 146 7.69 7.70 -10.12
CA HIS A 146 7.80 8.98 -10.81
C HIS A 146 7.44 10.12 -9.86
N GLN A 147 8.09 11.27 -10.02
CA GLN A 147 7.72 12.46 -9.26
C GLN A 147 6.34 12.97 -9.69
N VAL A 148 5.50 13.33 -8.72
CA VAL A 148 4.23 14.02 -8.95
C VAL A 148 4.52 15.50 -9.17
N LEU A 149 4.20 15.99 -10.37
CA LEU A 149 4.44 17.38 -10.80
C LEU A 149 3.16 18.21 -10.84
N ASP A 150 2.02 17.56 -11.07
CA ASP A 150 0.72 18.22 -11.06
C ASP A 150 0.40 18.71 -9.63
N PRO A 151 0.12 20.02 -9.43
CA PRO A 151 -0.12 20.59 -8.10
C PRO A 151 -1.34 19.99 -7.38
N ASP A 152 -2.38 19.63 -8.12
CA ASP A 152 -3.62 19.10 -7.56
C ASP A 152 -3.42 17.64 -7.13
N GLU A 153 -2.79 16.81 -7.97
CA GLU A 153 -2.38 15.45 -7.60
C GLU A 153 -1.43 15.47 -6.41
N LYS A 154 -0.48 16.41 -6.37
CA LYS A 154 0.47 16.52 -5.27
C LYS A 154 -0.21 16.87 -3.95
N SER A 155 -1.15 17.82 -3.96
CA SER A 155 -1.91 18.18 -2.77
C SER A 155 -2.76 17.01 -2.28
N ALA A 156 -3.49 16.35 -3.19
CA ALA A 156 -4.30 15.18 -2.87
C ALA A 156 -3.46 14.00 -2.34
N ALA A 157 -2.25 13.78 -2.88
CA ALA A 157 -1.35 12.74 -2.40
C ALA A 157 -0.80 13.03 -1.00
N LEU A 158 -0.54 14.30 -0.67
CA LEU A 158 -0.10 14.70 0.67
C LEU A 158 -1.24 14.56 1.70
N ASP A 159 -2.47 14.91 1.32
CA ASP A 159 -3.65 14.68 2.17
C ASP A 159 -3.86 13.17 2.39
N ALA A 160 -3.76 12.37 1.32
CA ALA A 160 -3.84 10.91 1.41
C ALA A 160 -2.77 10.31 2.32
N LEU A 161 -1.53 10.83 2.30
CA LEU A 161 -0.47 10.40 3.21
C LEU A 161 -0.83 10.65 4.68
N VAL A 162 -1.48 11.77 4.99
CA VAL A 162 -1.92 12.10 6.35
C VAL A 162 -3.09 11.21 6.77
N ASP A 163 -4.10 11.07 5.92
CA ASP A 163 -5.30 10.28 6.22
C ASP A 163 -5.04 8.77 6.23
N HIS A 164 -4.02 8.30 5.51
CA HIS A 164 -3.59 6.89 5.54
C HIS A 164 -2.94 6.53 6.88
N VAL A 165 -2.30 7.50 7.57
CA VAL A 165 -1.83 7.30 8.95
C VAL A 165 -3.01 7.33 9.91
N LEU A 166 -3.91 8.30 9.74
CA LEU A 166 -5.04 8.50 10.63
C LEU A 166 -6.22 9.13 9.89
N PRO A 167 -7.28 8.37 9.60
CA PRO A 167 -8.40 8.87 8.81
C PRO A 167 -9.03 10.15 9.37
N GLY A 168 -9.20 11.15 8.51
CA GLY A 168 -9.79 12.46 8.85
C GLY A 168 -8.79 13.49 9.37
N ARG A 169 -7.53 13.10 9.61
CA ARG A 169 -6.51 14.00 10.15
C ARG A 169 -6.13 15.12 9.17
N ALA A 170 -6.20 14.88 7.86
CA ALA A 170 -5.89 15.90 6.86
C ALA A 170 -6.83 17.11 6.99
N ALA A 171 -8.13 16.84 7.08
CA ALA A 171 -9.17 17.87 7.23
C ALA A 171 -9.14 18.58 8.60
N ASP A 172 -8.60 17.93 9.64
CA ASP A 172 -8.43 18.49 10.99
C ASP A 172 -7.06 19.17 11.19
N SER A 173 -6.42 19.57 10.10
CA SER A 173 -5.18 20.33 10.10
C SER A 173 -5.23 21.42 9.03
N ARG A 174 -4.42 22.49 9.20
CA ARG A 174 -4.34 23.50 8.14
C ARG A 174 -3.72 22.88 6.88
N PRO A 175 -4.18 23.25 5.68
CA PRO A 175 -3.50 22.84 4.46
C PRO A 175 -2.03 23.32 4.43
N GLY A 176 -1.22 22.59 3.67
CA GLY A 176 0.15 22.99 3.35
C GLY A 176 0.15 24.33 2.59
N ASN A 177 1.05 25.24 2.97
CA ASN A 177 1.22 26.50 2.24
C ASN A 177 2.14 26.32 1.02
N ALA A 178 2.20 27.32 0.14
CA ALA A 178 3.00 27.27 -1.08
C ALA A 178 4.50 26.98 -0.83
N LYS A 179 5.07 27.48 0.27
CA LYS A 179 6.47 27.22 0.65
C LYS A 179 6.69 25.77 1.06
N GLU A 180 5.78 25.21 1.85
CA GLU A 180 5.82 23.80 2.27
C GLU A 180 5.65 22.86 1.09
N LEU A 181 4.67 23.13 0.22
CA LEU A 181 4.46 22.36 -1.00
C LEU A 181 5.67 22.44 -1.94
N ALA A 182 6.34 23.59 -2.05
CA ALA A 182 7.56 23.71 -2.85
C ALA A 182 8.76 22.95 -2.26
N ALA A 183 8.82 22.75 -0.93
CA ALA A 183 9.92 22.06 -0.25
C ALA A 183 9.76 20.53 -0.20
N THR A 184 8.55 20.03 -0.46
CA THR A 184 8.22 18.59 -0.44
C THR A 184 8.10 18.06 -1.87
N ALA A 185 8.69 16.91 -2.17
CA ALA A 185 8.36 16.15 -3.38
C ALA A 185 7.66 14.85 -3.01
N VAL A 186 6.85 14.37 -3.95
CA VAL A 186 6.03 13.16 -3.82
C VAL A 186 6.39 12.24 -4.98
N LEU A 187 6.61 10.97 -4.69
CA LEU A 187 6.69 9.92 -5.70
C LEU A 187 5.39 9.16 -5.77
N ARG A 188 4.98 8.83 -6.99
CA ARG A 188 3.91 7.88 -7.29
C ARG A 188 4.51 6.58 -7.80
N LEU A 189 4.00 5.46 -7.32
CA LEU A 189 4.22 4.13 -7.87
C LEU A 189 2.88 3.50 -8.21
N ASP A 190 2.69 3.12 -9.48
CA ASP A 190 1.47 2.43 -9.90
C ASP A 190 1.54 0.94 -9.50
N LEU A 191 0.47 0.43 -8.91
CA LEU A 191 0.31 -0.99 -8.60
C LEU A 191 0.08 -1.78 -9.89
N ARG A 192 1.15 -2.37 -10.43
CA ARG A 192 1.10 -3.20 -11.65
C ARG A 192 1.74 -4.56 -11.45
N GLU A 193 2.93 -4.57 -10.87
CA GLU A 193 3.69 -5.79 -10.58
C GLU A 193 3.72 -5.97 -9.05
N VAL A 194 2.70 -6.67 -8.54
CA VAL A 194 2.43 -6.81 -7.09
C VAL A 194 2.29 -8.27 -6.70
N SER A 195 2.74 -8.61 -5.50
CA SER A 195 2.41 -9.88 -4.84
C SER A 195 2.08 -9.64 -3.37
N ALA A 196 1.10 -10.36 -2.85
CA ALA A 196 0.89 -10.53 -1.42
C ALA A 196 1.34 -11.92 -0.98
N LYS A 197 1.82 -12.04 0.26
CA LYS A 197 2.13 -13.32 0.89
C LYS A 197 1.65 -13.34 2.33
N MET A 198 0.98 -14.44 2.70
CA MET A 198 0.38 -14.56 4.02
C MET A 198 0.71 -15.91 4.67
N ARG A 199 0.82 -15.91 5.99
CA ARG A 199 0.85 -17.13 6.80
C ARG A 199 -0.05 -16.95 8.01
N THR A 200 -0.93 -17.93 8.22
CA THR A 200 -1.78 -18.06 9.40
C THR A 200 -1.66 -19.48 9.96
N GLY A 201 -2.25 -19.73 11.13
CA GLY A 201 -2.30 -21.07 11.74
C GLY A 201 -1.21 -21.32 12.80
N GLY A 202 -1.21 -22.56 13.30
CA GLY A 202 -0.36 -23.00 14.41
C GLY A 202 1.04 -23.49 13.99
N PRO A 203 1.83 -24.00 14.96
CA PRO A 203 3.05 -24.73 14.67
C PRO A 203 2.75 -26.04 13.93
N HIS A 204 3.72 -26.49 13.13
CA HIS A 204 3.67 -27.79 12.45
C HIS A 204 4.77 -28.68 13.03
N ASP A 205 4.56 -29.19 14.24
CA ASP A 205 5.48 -30.12 14.89
C ASP A 205 5.47 -31.48 14.20
N GLU A 206 6.64 -32.12 14.10
CA GLU A 206 6.75 -33.47 13.55
C GLU A 206 6.16 -34.50 14.54
N PRO A 207 5.67 -35.67 14.07
CA PRO A 207 5.05 -36.68 14.93
C PRO A 207 5.91 -37.11 16.13
N GLU A 208 7.23 -37.15 15.96
CA GLU A 208 8.20 -37.50 17.00
C GLU A 208 8.32 -36.43 18.10
N ASP A 209 8.04 -35.16 17.78
CA ASP A 209 8.14 -34.06 18.73
C ASP A 209 6.88 -33.90 19.60
N LEU A 210 5.74 -34.47 19.20
CA LEU A 210 4.44 -34.23 19.85
C LEU A 210 4.43 -34.55 21.35
N ALA A 211 5.17 -35.58 21.77
CA ALA A 211 5.26 -36.02 23.16
C ALA A 211 6.27 -35.20 24.00
N LEU A 212 7.07 -34.32 23.38
CA LEU A 212 8.05 -33.52 24.11
C LEU A 212 7.35 -32.56 25.08
N PRO A 213 7.92 -32.34 26.28
CA PRO A 213 7.29 -31.54 27.35
C PRO A 213 7.46 -30.02 27.14
N TYR A 214 7.44 -29.56 25.89
CA TYR A 214 7.50 -28.14 25.52
C TYR A 214 6.11 -27.61 25.16
N TRP A 215 5.81 -26.40 25.61
CA TRP A 215 4.59 -25.68 25.21
C TRP A 215 4.68 -25.27 23.74
N SER A 216 3.59 -25.40 23.00
CA SER A 216 3.48 -25.02 21.59
C SER A 216 2.17 -24.30 21.31
N GLY A 217 2.21 -23.26 20.50
CA GLY A 217 1.03 -22.46 20.18
C GLY A 217 1.34 -21.21 19.36
N VAL A 218 0.39 -20.28 19.35
CA VAL A 218 0.55 -18.97 18.71
C VAL A 218 0.37 -17.91 19.76
N LEU A 219 1.27 -16.93 19.82
CA LEU A 219 1.08 -15.68 20.52
C LEU A 219 0.60 -14.63 19.51
N PRO A 220 -0.69 -14.24 19.48
CA PRO A 220 -1.17 -13.21 18.58
C PRO A 220 -0.44 -11.89 18.78
N VAL A 221 -0.19 -11.17 17.70
CA VAL A 221 0.42 -9.83 17.70
C VAL A 221 -0.53 -8.88 16.98
N ALA A 222 -0.87 -7.77 17.63
CA ALA A 222 -1.66 -6.71 17.05
C ALA A 222 -1.16 -5.36 17.57
N PRO A 223 -1.14 -4.31 16.74
CA PRO A 223 -0.88 -2.96 17.21
C PRO A 223 -2.02 -2.46 18.12
N VAL A 224 -1.68 -1.64 19.10
CA VAL A 224 -2.64 -0.95 19.97
C VAL A 224 -2.21 0.51 20.04
N TYR A 225 -3.11 1.42 19.68
CA TYR A 225 -2.90 2.85 19.88
C TYR A 225 -3.07 3.21 21.36
N GLY A 226 -2.09 3.91 21.92
CA GLY A 226 -2.14 4.40 23.28
C GLY A 226 -2.98 5.68 23.43
N THR A 227 -3.11 6.15 24.67
CA THR A 227 -3.72 7.45 24.98
C THR A 227 -2.96 8.58 24.28
N PRO A 228 -3.63 9.51 23.57
CA PRO A 228 -2.98 10.67 22.98
C PRO A 228 -2.24 11.53 24.03
N ILE A 229 -1.03 11.95 23.68
CA ILE A 229 -0.21 12.85 24.50
C ILE A 229 -0.23 14.22 23.82
N PRO A 230 -0.81 15.27 24.45
CA PRO A 230 -0.83 16.61 23.86
C PRO A 230 0.59 17.19 23.79
N SER A 231 0.83 18.09 22.83
CA SER A 231 2.10 18.81 22.76
C SER A 231 2.23 19.82 23.90
N ASP A 232 3.47 20.09 24.33
CA ASP A 232 3.77 21.04 25.42
C ASP A 232 3.29 22.47 25.11
N ASP A 233 3.17 22.82 23.82
CA ASP A 233 2.76 24.13 23.31
C ASP A 233 1.27 24.17 22.88
N LEU A 234 0.50 23.11 23.13
CA LEU A 234 -0.93 23.09 22.83
C LEU A 234 -1.64 24.17 23.65
N VAL A 235 -2.43 25.01 22.98
CA VAL A 235 -3.20 26.08 23.64
C VAL A 235 -4.08 25.46 24.73
N PRO A 236 -4.00 25.93 25.99
CA PRO A 236 -4.81 25.40 27.08
C PRO A 236 -6.31 25.43 26.76
N GLY A 237 -7.00 24.32 27.02
CA GLY A 237 -8.43 24.17 26.74
C GLY A 237 -8.77 23.77 25.30
N THR A 238 -7.78 23.57 24.42
CA THR A 238 -8.02 22.97 23.10
C THR A 238 -8.56 21.55 23.27
N PRO A 239 -9.75 21.22 22.76
CA PRO A 239 -10.32 19.90 22.93
C PRO A 239 -9.56 18.86 22.08
N GLN A 240 -9.40 17.66 22.63
CA GLN A 240 -8.92 16.52 21.85
C GLN A 240 -9.96 16.17 20.77
N PRO A 241 -9.55 15.99 19.50
CA PRO A 241 -10.46 15.53 18.45
C PRO A 241 -11.08 14.17 18.79
N ALA A 242 -12.38 14.02 18.54
CA ALA A 242 -13.14 12.83 18.92
C ALA A 242 -12.61 11.54 18.26
N TYR A 243 -12.06 11.64 17.05
CA TYR A 243 -11.51 10.51 16.30
C TYR A 243 -10.18 9.97 16.88
N LEU A 244 -9.57 10.66 17.86
CA LEU A 244 -8.38 10.18 18.58
C LEU A 244 -8.72 9.28 19.78
N THR A 245 -9.98 9.25 20.20
CA THR A 245 -10.43 8.38 21.28
C THR A 245 -10.73 7.02 20.67
N PRO A 246 -10.03 5.93 21.06
CA PRO A 246 -10.34 4.61 20.56
C PRO A 246 -11.79 4.27 20.93
N THR A 247 -12.68 4.19 19.95
CA THR A 247 -13.93 3.46 20.12
C THR A 247 -13.54 1.99 20.15
N GLY A 248 -13.95 1.25 21.18
CA GLY A 248 -13.53 -0.15 21.40
C GLY A 248 -13.78 -1.14 20.25
N ASP A 249 -14.35 -0.67 19.13
CA ASP A 249 -14.75 -1.43 17.95
C ASP A 249 -14.07 -0.99 16.64
N SER A 250 -13.10 -0.05 16.65
CA SER A 250 -12.39 0.28 15.41
C SER A 250 -11.48 -0.89 15.02
N PRO A 251 -11.72 -1.57 13.88
CA PRO A 251 -10.84 -2.62 13.43
C PRO A 251 -9.50 -1.98 13.05
N CYS A 252 -8.44 -2.54 13.61
CA CYS A 252 -7.09 -2.24 13.19
C CYS A 252 -6.74 -2.98 11.89
#